data_AF-A0A7L4Z295-F1
#
_entry.id   AF-A0A7L4Z295-F1
#
_cell.length_a   1.000
_cell.length_b   1.000
_cell.length_c   1.000
_cell.angle_alpha   90.00
_cell.angle_beta   90.00
_cell.angle_gamma   90.00
#
_symmetry.space_group_name_H-M   'P 1'
#
loop_
_entity.id
_entity.type
_entity.pdbx_description
1 polymer ?
#
loop_
_entity_poly.entity_id
_entity_poly.type
_entity_poly.pdbx_seq_one_letter_code
_entity_poly.pdbx_strand_id
1 'polypeptide(L)'
;MAGSDRHQEVPTRQAATEGGSQPDEKPSPRKSRATKKTSRKRSPKPTADKRDYVCSVRLNDDEKSQLSAAARATRTSLPAFLARSGLAAAQDLDNTAAAIAGHRELVTELFAARRHLGQVGNNLNQIARALNTGAHPAELDAVVTAVQRAVSRVQAVTDRLLEQH
;
A
#
# COMPACT_ATOMS: atom_id res chain seq x y z
N MET A 1 41.75 -17.45 -30.47
CA MET A 1 42.97 -16.71 -30.83
C MET A 1 42.70 -15.23 -30.56
N ALA A 2 43.58 -14.60 -29.76
CA ALA A 2 43.75 -13.16 -29.48
C ALA A 2 42.53 -12.41 -28.90
N GLY A 3 42.59 -11.79 -27.70
CA GLY A 3 43.58 -10.79 -27.27
C GLY A 3 43.25 -9.47 -27.99
N SER A 4 42.93 -8.35 -27.34
CA SER A 4 43.73 -7.72 -26.29
C SER A 4 43.05 -6.48 -25.71
N ASP A 5 43.22 -6.27 -24.40
CA ASP A 5 43.32 -4.97 -23.73
C ASP A 5 44.18 -3.97 -24.53
N ARG A 6 43.96 -2.65 -24.32
CA ARG A 6 45.03 -1.71 -23.94
C ARG A 6 44.59 -0.23 -23.85
N HIS A 7 45.03 0.36 -22.72
CA HIS A 7 45.56 1.73 -22.50
C HIS A 7 44.57 2.90 -22.48
N GLN A 8 44.30 3.55 -21.33
CA GLN A 8 45.17 4.40 -20.49
C GLN A 8 45.35 5.80 -21.10
N GLU A 9 44.82 6.83 -20.44
CA GLU A 9 45.50 8.13 -20.28
C GLU A 9 44.82 9.01 -19.23
N VAL A 10 45.62 9.38 -18.23
CA VAL A 10 45.42 10.43 -17.24
C VAL A 10 46.27 11.61 -17.69
N PRO A 11 45.81 12.87 -17.58
CA PRO A 11 46.73 13.97 -17.39
C PRO A 11 46.69 14.49 -15.95
N THR A 12 47.84 14.35 -15.30
CA THR A 12 48.26 14.97 -14.06
C THR A 12 48.37 16.50 -14.16
N ARG A 13 47.76 17.16 -13.17
CA ARG A 13 48.24 18.31 -12.36
C ARG A 13 49.52 19.05 -12.79
N GLN A 14 49.40 20.38 -12.92
CA GLN A 14 50.36 21.43 -12.48
C GLN A 14 49.72 22.81 -12.75
N ALA A 15 50.06 23.93 -12.14
CA ALA A 15 50.21 24.38 -10.75
C ALA A 15 50.63 25.87 -10.86
N ALA A 16 49.98 26.76 -10.09
CA ALA A 16 50.36 28.14 -9.74
C ALA A 16 50.49 29.15 -10.91
N THR A 17 50.25 30.46 -10.81
CA THR A 17 50.43 31.48 -9.77
C THR A 17 49.63 32.72 -10.27
N GLU A 18 48.88 33.45 -9.45
CA GLU A 18 49.13 34.84 -8.98
C GLU A 18 47.72 35.30 -8.49
N GLY A 19 47.42 35.82 -7.31
CA GLY A 19 48.16 36.68 -6.40
C GLY A 19 47.44 38.04 -6.32
N GLY A 20 46.42 38.18 -5.46
CA GLY A 20 45.74 39.46 -5.23
C GLY A 20 44.97 39.51 -3.90
N SER A 21 45.47 40.29 -2.95
CA SER A 21 45.07 40.38 -1.53
C SER A 21 43.88 41.30 -1.25
N GLN A 22 43.00 40.91 -0.33
CA GLN A 22 42.09 41.81 0.40
C GLN A 22 41.93 41.31 1.87
N PRO A 23 41.65 42.21 2.83
CA PRO A 23 42.28 42.21 4.16
C PRO A 23 41.55 41.43 5.26
N ASP A 24 42.33 41.16 6.31
CA ASP A 24 41.95 40.55 7.60
C ASP A 24 40.68 41.14 8.23
N GLU A 25 39.60 40.37 8.22
CA GLU A 25 38.48 40.55 9.14
C GLU A 25 38.45 39.37 10.12
N LYS A 26 38.95 39.62 11.34
CA LYS A 26 39.05 38.62 12.41
C LYS A 26 37.67 38.02 12.72
N PRO A 27 37.47 36.69 12.66
CA PRO A 27 36.24 36.09 13.16
C PRO A 27 36.23 36.16 14.69
N SER A 28 35.31 36.94 15.24
CA SER A 28 35.01 36.89 16.68
C SER A 28 34.63 35.47 17.08
N PRO A 29 35.12 34.93 18.22
CA PRO A 29 34.79 33.58 18.64
C PRO A 29 33.33 33.57 19.11
N ARG A 30 32.42 33.08 18.25
CA ARG A 30 31.07 32.71 18.66
C ARG A 30 31.20 31.60 19.70
N LYS A 31 31.03 31.94 20.98
CA LYS A 31 30.89 30.98 22.08
C LYS A 31 29.74 30.04 21.74
N SER A 32 30.04 28.82 21.31
CA SER A 32 29.05 27.77 21.20
C SER A 32 28.53 27.46 22.60
N ARG A 33 27.30 27.89 22.94
CA ARG A 33 26.58 27.33 24.09
C ARG A 33 26.26 25.88 23.76
N ALA A 34 27.20 24.99 24.05
CA ALA A 34 26.97 23.56 24.11
C ALA A 34 26.00 23.31 25.27
N THR A 35 24.70 23.35 24.98
CA THR A 35 23.70 22.81 25.89
C THR A 35 23.88 21.29 25.84
N LYS A 36 24.64 20.73 26.80
CA LYS A 36 24.68 19.28 27.04
C LYS A 36 23.26 18.86 27.41
N LYS A 37 22.46 18.50 26.41
CA LYS A 37 21.25 17.70 26.62
C LYS A 37 21.74 16.34 27.09
N THR A 38 21.76 16.13 28.40
CA THR A 38 21.94 14.80 28.97
C THR A 38 20.72 13.99 28.56
N SER A 39 20.81 13.26 27.45
CA SER A 39 19.80 12.26 27.16
C SER A 39 19.84 11.26 28.30
N ARG A 40 18.79 11.23 29.14
CA ARG A 40 18.62 10.17 30.13
C ARG A 40 18.62 8.86 29.35
N LYS A 41 19.71 8.09 29.46
CA LYS A 41 19.78 6.74 28.92
C LYS A 41 18.71 5.93 29.65
N ARG A 42 17.75 5.39 28.89
CA ARG A 42 16.78 4.43 29.45
C ARG A 42 17.55 3.23 29.96
N SER A 43 17.19 2.73 31.14
CA SER A 43 17.76 1.50 31.67
C SER A 43 17.58 0.35 30.67
N PRO A 44 18.58 -0.52 30.48
CA PRO A 44 18.45 -1.67 29.59
C PRO A 44 17.26 -2.55 29.99
N LYS A 45 16.51 -3.02 29.00
CA LYS A 45 15.38 -3.92 29.22
C LYS A 45 15.90 -5.33 29.56
N PRO A 46 15.26 -6.10 30.48
CA PRO A 46 15.65 -7.48 30.76
C PRO A 46 15.64 -8.34 29.50
N THR A 47 16.50 -9.36 29.44
CA THR A 47 16.68 -10.24 28.26
C THR A 47 15.38 -10.93 27.84
N ALA A 48 14.56 -11.38 28.80
CA ALA A 48 13.26 -12.01 28.55
C ALA A 48 12.26 -11.10 27.82
N ASP A 49 12.46 -9.80 27.91
CA ASP A 49 11.53 -8.77 27.47
C ASP A 49 12.00 -8.06 26.19
N LYS A 50 13.16 -8.50 25.68
CA LYS A 50 13.83 -7.96 24.51
C LYS A 50 13.14 -8.48 23.25
N ARG A 51 12.89 -7.56 22.31
CA ARG A 51 12.34 -7.92 21.00
C ARG A 51 13.50 -8.24 20.07
N ASP A 52 13.82 -9.52 19.92
CA ASP A 52 14.94 -9.99 19.10
C ASP A 52 14.57 -10.20 17.63
N TYR A 53 13.28 -10.38 17.31
CA TYR A 53 12.79 -10.60 15.96
C TYR A 53 12.41 -9.29 15.26
N VAL A 54 12.78 -9.18 13.98
CA VAL A 54 12.39 -8.08 13.09
C VAL A 54 11.52 -8.64 11.98
N CYS A 55 10.29 -8.12 11.86
CA CYS A 55 9.37 -8.45 10.78
C CYS A 55 9.27 -7.26 9.81
N SER A 56 9.49 -7.49 8.52
CA SER A 56 9.27 -6.48 7.48
C SER A 56 7.88 -6.63 6.88
N VAL A 57 7.18 -5.50 6.69
CA VAL A 57 5.84 -5.43 6.09
C VAL A 57 5.91 -4.52 4.87
N ARG A 58 5.37 -4.99 3.73
CA ARG A 58 5.24 -4.17 2.52
C ARG A 58 3.83 -3.60 2.48
N LEU A 59 3.74 -2.30 2.22
CA LEU A 59 2.48 -1.55 2.16
C LEU A 59 2.47 -0.72 0.88
N ASN A 60 1.31 -0.57 0.27
CA ASN A 60 1.07 0.48 -0.72
C ASN A 60 0.84 1.84 -0.01
N ASP A 61 0.68 2.91 -0.79
CA ASP A 61 0.55 4.27 -0.25
C ASP A 61 -0.71 4.45 0.60
N ASP A 62 -1.84 3.85 0.17
CA ASP A 62 -3.11 3.95 0.88
C ASP A 62 -3.08 3.20 2.22
N GLU A 63 -2.59 1.95 2.21
CA GLU A 63 -2.40 1.13 3.40
C GLU A 63 -1.49 1.83 4.41
N LYS A 64 -0.38 2.41 3.93
CA LYS A 64 0.55 3.16 4.78
C LYS A 64 -0.10 4.40 5.38
N SER A 65 -0.91 5.13 4.60
CA SER A 65 -1.62 6.32 5.06
C SER A 65 -2.61 5.98 6.17
N GLN A 66 -3.46 4.96 5.95
CA GLN A 66 -4.45 4.49 6.92
C GLN A 66 -3.80 4.03 8.23
N LEU A 67 -2.78 3.17 8.13
CA LEU A 67 -2.08 2.66 9.32
C LEU A 67 -1.31 3.76 10.07
N SER A 68 -0.77 4.75 9.34
CA SER A 68 -0.11 5.90 9.96
C SER A 68 -1.10 6.80 10.70
N ALA A 69 -2.31 7.00 10.15
CA ALA A 69 -3.37 7.73 10.82
C ALA A 69 -3.81 7.01 12.11
N ALA A 70 -4.01 5.69 12.07
CA ALA A 70 -4.35 4.89 13.25
C ALA A 70 -3.24 4.91 14.31
N ALA A 71 -1.96 4.84 13.89
CA ALA A 71 -0.83 4.98 14.80
C ALA A 71 -0.79 6.35 15.47
N ARG A 72 -1.07 7.43 14.73
CA ARG A 72 -1.17 8.80 15.29
C ARG A 72 -2.32 8.92 16.28
N ALA A 73 -3.49 8.37 15.97
CA ALA A 73 -4.65 8.36 16.84
C ALA A 73 -4.35 7.66 18.19
N THR A 74 -3.60 6.56 18.14
CA THR A 74 -3.17 5.82 19.34
C THR A 74 -1.93 6.41 20.04
N ARG A 75 -1.35 7.50 19.50
CA ARG A 75 -0.09 8.12 19.97
C ARG A 75 1.10 7.15 19.97
N THR A 76 1.17 6.32 18.94
CA THR A 76 2.22 5.31 18.77
C THR A 76 2.96 5.49 17.45
N SER A 77 4.19 5.00 17.36
CA SER A 77 4.87 4.89 16.06
C SER A 77 4.23 3.77 15.23
N LEU A 78 4.20 3.89 13.90
CA LEU A 78 3.62 2.89 13.01
C LEU A 78 4.07 1.43 13.31
N PRO A 79 5.36 1.10 13.51
CA PRO A 79 5.76 -0.27 13.85
C PRO A 79 5.23 -0.74 15.21
N ALA A 80 5.13 0.18 16.18
CA ALA A 80 4.60 -0.12 17.50
C ALA A 80 3.08 -0.25 17.53
N PHE A 81 2.38 0.42 16.61
CA PHE A 81 0.97 0.20 16.34
C PHE A 81 0.77 -1.21 15.79
N LEU A 82 1.44 -1.53 14.66
CA LEU A 82 1.35 -2.84 14.00
C LEU A 82 1.63 -4.00 14.96
N ALA A 83 2.72 -3.91 15.73
CA ALA A 83 3.06 -4.96 16.69
C ALA A 83 2.00 -5.13 17.79
N ARG A 84 1.42 -4.03 18.30
CA ARG A 84 0.39 -4.09 19.34
C ARG A 84 -0.94 -4.59 18.80
N SER A 85 -1.36 -4.09 17.65
CA SER A 85 -2.59 -4.53 16.99
C SER A 85 -2.51 -6.00 16.61
N GLY A 86 -1.38 -6.46 16.07
CA GLY A 86 -1.16 -7.87 15.75
C GLY A 86 -1.17 -8.77 16.99
N LEU A 87 -0.56 -8.33 18.10
CA LEU A 87 -0.61 -9.07 19.37
C LEU A 87 -2.02 -9.12 19.96
N ALA A 88 -2.77 -8.01 19.91
CA ALA A 88 -4.16 -7.98 20.36
C ALA A 88 -5.05 -8.90 19.51
N ALA A 89 -4.88 -8.87 18.18
CA ALA A 89 -5.60 -9.75 17.27
C ALA A 89 -5.24 -11.24 17.49
N ALA A 90 -3.99 -11.54 17.85
CA ALA A 90 -3.59 -12.90 18.19
C ALA A 90 -4.16 -13.39 19.53
N GLN A 91 -4.51 -12.48 20.44
CA GLN A 91 -5.18 -12.82 21.70
C GLN A 91 -6.66 -13.13 21.50
N ASP A 92 -7.31 -12.46 20.54
CA ASP A 92 -8.71 -12.70 20.14
C ASP A 92 -8.76 -13.36 18.75
N LEU A 93 -8.22 -14.57 18.67
CA LEU A 93 -7.99 -15.26 17.40
C LEU A 93 -9.28 -15.63 16.67
N ASP A 94 -10.30 -16.09 17.40
CA ASP A 94 -11.56 -16.54 16.80
C ASP A 94 -12.30 -15.39 16.12
N ASN A 95 -12.38 -14.23 16.78
CA ASN A 95 -12.98 -13.03 16.22
C ASN A 95 -12.16 -12.48 15.05
N THR A 96 -10.84 -12.43 15.19
CA THR A 96 -9.94 -12.00 14.12
C THR A 96 -10.07 -12.89 12.87
N ALA A 97 -10.13 -14.21 13.07
CA ALA A 97 -10.31 -15.17 11.98
C ALA A 97 -11.66 -14.98 11.30
N ALA A 98 -12.74 -14.79 12.06
CA ALA A 98 -14.06 -14.50 11.51
C ALA A 98 -14.08 -13.19 10.69
N ALA A 99 -13.47 -12.12 11.20
CA ALA A 99 -13.38 -10.84 10.48
C ALA A 99 -12.60 -10.96 9.15
N ILE A 100 -11.47 -11.68 9.16
CA ILE A 100 -10.67 -11.92 7.94
C ILE A 100 -11.44 -12.81 6.96
N ALA A 101 -12.12 -13.85 7.44
CA ALA A 101 -12.92 -14.75 6.60
C ALA A 101 -14.09 -14.00 5.95
N GLY A 102 -14.86 -13.22 6.73
CA GLY A 102 -15.97 -12.42 6.21
C GLY A 102 -15.54 -11.44 5.13
N HIS A 103 -14.41 -10.74 5.30
CA HIS A 103 -13.88 -9.86 4.26
C HIS A 103 -13.55 -10.60 2.95
N ARG A 104 -12.96 -11.81 3.04
CA ARG A 104 -12.64 -12.63 1.86
C ARG A 104 -13.89 -13.16 1.16
N GLU A 105 -14.90 -13.55 1.92
CA GLU A 105 -16.20 -13.94 1.39
C GLU A 105 -16.84 -12.79 0.61
N LEU A 106 -16.90 -11.58 1.20
CA LEU A 106 -17.43 -10.39 0.53
C LEU A 106 -16.71 -10.07 -0.79
N VAL A 107 -15.37 -10.11 -0.80
CA VAL A 107 -14.59 -9.90 -2.03
C VAL A 107 -14.91 -10.96 -3.09
N THR A 108 -15.04 -12.22 -2.67
CA THR A 108 -15.38 -13.33 -3.56
C THR A 108 -16.77 -13.15 -4.16
N GLU A 109 -17.75 -12.74 -3.35
CA GLU A 109 -19.11 -12.44 -3.81
C GLU A 109 -19.13 -11.28 -4.83
N LEU A 110 -18.35 -10.23 -4.59
CA LEU A 110 -18.22 -9.11 -5.53
C LEU A 110 -17.62 -9.54 -6.87
N PHE A 111 -16.59 -10.40 -6.86
CA PHE A 111 -16.03 -10.95 -8.10
C PHE A 111 -17.04 -11.83 -8.85
N ALA A 112 -17.84 -12.62 -8.15
CA ALA A 112 -18.90 -13.42 -8.76
C ALA A 112 -19.97 -12.52 -9.41
N ALA A 113 -20.40 -11.47 -8.70
CA ALA A 113 -21.31 -10.44 -9.22
C ALA A 113 -20.77 -9.78 -10.49
N ARG A 114 -19.50 -9.33 -10.47
CA ARG A 114 -18.84 -8.75 -11.64
C ARG A 114 -18.80 -9.70 -12.84
N ARG A 115 -18.54 -10.99 -12.61
CA ARG A 115 -18.54 -12.00 -13.68
C ARG A 115 -19.92 -12.18 -14.30
N HIS A 116 -20.97 -12.21 -13.48
CA HIS A 116 -22.35 -12.27 -13.97
C HIS A 116 -22.74 -11.05 -14.79
N LEU A 117 -22.33 -9.84 -14.38
CA LEU A 117 -22.54 -8.63 -15.17
C LEU A 117 -21.81 -8.67 -16.52
N GLY A 118 -20.60 -9.24 -16.57
CA GLY A 118 -19.89 -9.46 -17.83
C GLY A 118 -20.65 -10.37 -18.80
N GLN A 119 -21.29 -11.43 -18.30
CA GLN A 119 -22.12 -12.33 -19.11
C GLN A 119 -23.36 -11.62 -19.64
N VAL A 120 -24.03 -10.82 -18.80
CA VAL A 120 -25.16 -9.97 -19.18
C VAL A 120 -24.79 -9.01 -20.31
N GLY A 121 -23.66 -8.30 -20.19
CA GLY A 121 -23.21 -7.36 -21.21
C GLY A 121 -22.91 -8.04 -22.55
N ASN A 122 -22.36 -9.26 -22.52
CA ASN A 122 -22.12 -10.03 -23.74
C ASN A 122 -23.44 -10.42 -24.43
N ASN A 123 -24.43 -10.86 -23.67
CA ASN A 123 -25.74 -11.23 -24.21
C ASN A 123 -26.47 -10.02 -24.83
N LEU A 124 -26.41 -8.86 -24.17
CA LEU A 124 -26.96 -7.61 -24.71
C LEU A 124 -26.26 -7.21 -26.03
N ASN A 125 -24.94 -7.35 -26.09
CA ASN A 125 -24.18 -7.08 -27.31
C ASN A 125 -24.57 -8.04 -28.46
N GLN A 126 -24.86 -9.31 -28.15
CA GLN A 126 -25.37 -10.28 -29.13
C GLN A 126 -26.75 -9.90 -29.65
N ILE A 127 -27.66 -9.49 -28.77
CA ILE A 127 -29.00 -8.98 -29.14
C ILE A 127 -28.89 -7.74 -30.02
N ALA A 128 -28.07 -6.76 -29.62
CA ALA A 128 -27.86 -5.54 -30.39
C ALA A 128 -27.33 -5.85 -31.80
N ARG A 129 -26.38 -6.78 -31.92
CA ARG A 129 -25.89 -7.26 -33.21
C ARG A 129 -26.99 -7.93 -34.04
N ALA A 130 -27.80 -8.81 -33.44
CA ALA A 130 -28.89 -9.50 -34.13
C ALA A 130 -29.93 -8.51 -34.68
N LEU A 131 -30.32 -7.53 -33.87
CA LEU A 131 -31.24 -6.46 -34.27
C LEU A 131 -30.63 -5.58 -35.38
N ASN A 132 -29.36 -5.20 -35.27
CA ASN A 132 -28.66 -4.44 -36.31
C ASN A 132 -28.55 -5.21 -37.65
N THR A 133 -28.66 -6.55 -37.62
CA THR A 133 -28.72 -7.40 -38.83
C THR A 133 -30.15 -7.69 -39.32
N GLY A 134 -31.18 -7.10 -38.69
CA GLY A 134 -32.59 -7.29 -39.07
C GLY A 134 -33.22 -8.61 -38.60
N ALA A 135 -32.53 -9.38 -37.75
CA ALA A 135 -33.05 -10.62 -37.18
C ALA A 135 -33.80 -10.34 -35.86
N HIS A 136 -34.93 -11.02 -35.64
CA HIS A 136 -35.71 -10.94 -34.39
C HIS A 136 -35.62 -12.28 -33.63
N PRO A 137 -34.74 -12.41 -32.62
CA PRO A 137 -34.56 -13.67 -31.92
C PRO A 137 -35.78 -13.98 -31.05
N ALA A 138 -36.38 -15.16 -31.21
CA ALA A 138 -37.54 -15.61 -30.43
C ALA A 138 -37.28 -15.74 -28.92
N GLU A 139 -36.01 -15.78 -28.50
CA GLU A 139 -35.58 -15.95 -27.10
C GLU A 139 -35.23 -14.63 -26.39
N LEU A 140 -35.52 -13.48 -27.00
CA LEU A 140 -35.15 -12.15 -26.47
C LEU A 140 -35.66 -11.92 -25.04
N ASP A 141 -36.92 -12.27 -24.77
CA ASP A 141 -37.53 -12.12 -23.44
C ASP A 141 -36.90 -13.04 -22.38
N ALA A 142 -36.46 -14.24 -22.77
CA ALA A 142 -35.76 -15.16 -21.87
C ALA A 142 -34.39 -14.61 -21.47
N VAL A 143 -33.67 -14.01 -22.42
CA VAL A 143 -32.38 -13.36 -22.17
C VAL A 143 -32.57 -12.13 -21.27
N VAL A 144 -33.56 -11.28 -21.55
CA VAL A 144 -33.87 -10.10 -20.71
C VAL A 144 -34.24 -10.52 -19.28
N THR A 145 -35.02 -11.58 -19.11
CA THR A 145 -35.39 -12.12 -17.78
C THR A 145 -34.16 -12.63 -17.02
N ALA A 146 -33.24 -13.33 -17.71
CA ALA A 146 -31.99 -13.80 -17.11
C ALA A 146 -31.09 -12.63 -16.68
N VAL A 147 -31.04 -11.56 -17.49
CA VAL A 147 -30.32 -10.33 -17.19
C VAL A 147 -30.91 -9.63 -15.96
N GLN A 148 -32.24 -9.46 -15.89
CA GLN A 148 -32.90 -8.85 -14.74
C GLN A 148 -32.61 -9.62 -13.44
N ARG A 149 -32.67 -10.96 -13.47
CA ARG A 149 -32.33 -11.79 -12.31
C ARG A 149 -30.87 -11.63 -11.88
N ALA A 150 -29.95 -11.50 -12.82
CA ALA A 150 -28.54 -11.25 -12.52
C ALA A 150 -28.37 -9.87 -11.85
N VAL A 151 -29.01 -8.82 -12.37
CA VAL A 151 -28.99 -7.47 -11.79
C VAL A 151 -29.57 -7.46 -10.38
N SER A 152 -30.71 -8.10 -10.14
CA SER A 152 -31.31 -8.17 -8.80
C SER A 152 -30.42 -8.89 -7.78
N ARG A 153 -29.68 -9.93 -8.19
CA ARG A 153 -28.71 -10.60 -7.30
C ARG A 153 -27.54 -9.68 -6.95
N VAL A 154 -27.07 -8.87 -7.89
CA VAL A 154 -26.00 -7.90 -7.62
C VAL A 154 -26.50 -6.78 -6.70
N GLN A 155 -27.71 -6.27 -6.91
CA GLN A 155 -28.33 -5.28 -6.03
C GLN A 155 -28.46 -5.82 -4.60
N ALA A 156 -28.99 -7.04 -4.42
CA ALA A 156 -29.14 -7.64 -3.09
C ALA A 156 -27.80 -7.82 -2.33
N VAL A 157 -26.72 -8.15 -3.03
CA VAL A 157 -25.37 -8.22 -2.42
C VAL A 157 -24.87 -6.82 -2.05
N THR A 158 -25.15 -5.83 -2.90
CA THR A 158 -24.77 -4.42 -2.65
C THR A 158 -25.52 -3.85 -1.44
N ASP A 159 -26.82 -4.15 -1.31
CA ASP A 159 -27.66 -3.69 -0.20
C ASP A 159 -27.19 -4.27 1.14
N ARG A 160 -26.85 -5.57 1.18
CA ARG A 160 -26.26 -6.21 2.38
C ARG A 160 -24.92 -5.59 2.79
N LEU A 161 -24.12 -5.16 1.82
CA LEU A 161 -22.86 -4.45 2.06
C LEU A 161 -23.08 -3.06 2.66
N LEU A 162 -24.15 -2.37 2.26
CA LEU A 162 -24.50 -1.05 2.79
C LEU A 162 -25.11 -1.12 4.20
N GLU A 163 -25.82 -2.21 4.55
CA GLU A 163 -26.41 -2.42 5.89
C GLU A 163 -25.37 -2.79 6.98
N GLN A 164 -24.18 -3.23 6.58
CA GLN A 164 -23.09 -3.62 7.49
C GLN A 164 -22.15 -2.47 7.88
N HIS A 165 -22.38 -1.27 7.35
CA HIS A 165 -21.62 -0.04 7.60
C HIS A 165 -22.44 1.00 8.38
#